data_AF-A0A6B2VHN8-F1
#
_entry.id   AF-A0A6B2VHN8-F1
#
_cell.length_a   1.000
_cell.length_b   1.000
_cell.length_c   1.000
_cell.angle_alpha   90.00
_cell.angle_beta   90.00
_cell.angle_gamma   90.00
#
_symmetry.space_group_name_H-M   'P 1'
#
loop_
_entity.id
_entity.type
_entity.pdbx_description
1 polymer ?
#
loop_
_entity_poly.entity_id
_entity_poly.type
_entity_poly.pdbx_seq_one_letter_code
_entity_poly.pdbx_strand_id
1 'polypeptide(L)'
;LERARAVRPDFAGHACVPDVCRALDGLPLAIELAAARLRTLEPEELAAGLDDRFRLLSRGDRTKAPRHRTLRAVVEWSWDLLDAGERELAERLTVFAGSATVRAVREVCGTPDPEELLASLVEKSFLEVTGGRYRMLETIRAFAAEHAARDLNTDGADALCDAHAAYFLRLAERAQPGLRGGGQLPWLARLAADRADLDA
;
A
#
# COMPACT_ATOMS: atom_id res chain seq x y z
N LEU A 1 -5.94 -18.72 -9.91
CA LEU A 1 -4.80 -19.58 -10.31
C LEU A 1 -3.64 -18.78 -10.87
N GLU A 2 -3.85 -17.92 -11.87
CA GLU A 2 -2.80 -17.05 -12.44
C GLU A 2 -2.05 -16.25 -11.35
N ARG A 3 -2.77 -15.58 -10.46
CA ARG A 3 -2.16 -14.79 -9.36
C ARG A 3 -1.39 -15.63 -8.35
N ALA A 4 -1.88 -16.83 -8.05
CA ALA A 4 -1.14 -17.78 -7.22
C ALA A 4 0.15 -18.24 -7.90
N ARG A 5 0.13 -18.48 -9.22
CA ARG A 5 1.31 -18.90 -10.00
C ARG A 5 2.32 -17.77 -10.22
N ALA A 6 1.86 -16.52 -10.30
CA ALA A 6 2.75 -15.36 -10.35
C ALA A 6 3.62 -15.25 -9.10
N VAL A 7 3.15 -15.82 -7.99
CA VAL A 7 3.78 -15.74 -6.67
C VAL A 7 4.48 -17.05 -6.28
N ARG A 8 3.90 -18.20 -6.62
CA ARG A 8 4.41 -19.55 -6.41
C ARG A 8 4.28 -20.33 -7.73
N PRO A 9 5.32 -20.34 -8.61
CA PRO A 9 5.22 -20.90 -9.96
C PRO A 9 4.74 -22.35 -10.02
N ASP A 10 5.14 -23.16 -9.04
CA ASP A 10 4.76 -24.58 -8.94
C ASP A 10 3.35 -24.81 -8.38
N PHE A 11 2.56 -23.75 -8.17
CA PHE A 11 1.20 -23.86 -7.67
C PHE A 11 0.27 -24.55 -8.69
N ALA A 12 0.04 -25.84 -8.47
CA ALA A 12 -0.83 -26.67 -9.31
C ALA A 12 -2.33 -26.39 -9.09
N GLY A 13 -2.69 -25.73 -7.99
CA GLY A 13 -4.07 -25.57 -7.53
C GLY A 13 -4.29 -26.22 -6.17
N HIS A 14 -5.42 -25.94 -5.54
CA HIS A 14 -5.82 -26.56 -4.28
C HIS A 14 -7.34 -26.70 -4.23
N ALA A 15 -7.86 -27.71 -3.51
CA ALA A 15 -9.30 -27.94 -3.38
C ALA A 15 -10.05 -26.74 -2.77
N CYS A 16 -9.38 -25.95 -1.92
CA CYS A 16 -9.95 -24.77 -1.28
C CYS A 16 -10.03 -23.52 -2.19
N VAL A 17 -9.39 -23.51 -3.36
CA VAL A 17 -9.31 -22.30 -4.23
C VAL A 17 -10.69 -21.76 -4.61
N PRO A 18 -11.68 -22.57 -5.03
CA PRO A 18 -13.02 -22.07 -5.33
C PRO A 18 -13.70 -21.40 -4.13
N ASP A 19 -13.49 -21.94 -2.93
CA ASP A 19 -14.09 -21.41 -1.70
C ASP A 19 -13.42 -20.10 -1.28
N VAL A 20 -12.10 -20.01 -1.39
CA VAL A 20 -11.34 -18.77 -1.22
C VAL A 20 -11.82 -17.71 -2.21
N CYS A 21 -11.91 -18.03 -3.51
CA CYS A 21 -12.38 -17.06 -4.50
C CYS A 21 -13.81 -16.57 -4.23
N ARG A 22 -14.70 -17.45 -3.75
CA ARG A 22 -16.06 -17.09 -3.35
C ARG A 22 -16.05 -16.18 -2.11
N ALA A 23 -15.25 -16.50 -1.11
CA ALA A 23 -15.11 -15.70 0.10
C ALA A 23 -14.56 -14.29 -0.19
N LEU A 24 -13.70 -14.16 -1.21
CA LEU A 24 -13.16 -12.88 -1.69
C LEU A 24 -14.11 -12.12 -2.64
N ASP A 25 -15.35 -12.58 -2.81
CA ASP A 25 -16.35 -12.03 -3.75
C ASP A 25 -15.86 -11.88 -5.20
N GLY A 26 -14.80 -12.60 -5.59
CA GLY A 26 -14.15 -12.45 -6.89
C GLY A 26 -13.47 -11.08 -7.12
N LEU A 27 -13.30 -10.27 -6.06
CA LEU A 27 -12.73 -8.92 -6.19
C LEU A 27 -11.24 -9.01 -6.57
N PRO A 28 -10.79 -8.39 -7.68
CA PRO A 28 -9.41 -8.51 -8.14
C PRO A 28 -8.38 -8.18 -7.06
N LEU A 29 -8.49 -7.02 -6.41
CA LEU A 29 -7.54 -6.62 -5.36
C LEU A 29 -7.54 -7.55 -4.15
N ALA A 30 -8.70 -8.08 -3.75
CA ALA A 30 -8.79 -9.05 -2.66
C ALA A 30 -8.07 -10.35 -3.04
N ILE A 31 -8.20 -10.77 -4.29
CA ILE A 31 -7.47 -11.92 -4.85
C ILE A 31 -5.97 -11.65 -4.91
N GLU A 32 -5.53 -10.45 -5.29
CA GLU A 32 -4.10 -10.08 -5.29
C GLU A 32 -3.50 -10.16 -3.89
N LEU A 33 -4.16 -9.54 -2.91
CA LEU A 33 -3.71 -9.54 -1.51
C LEU A 33 -3.66 -10.95 -0.92
N ALA A 34 -4.68 -11.77 -1.19
CA ALA A 34 -4.70 -13.17 -0.75
C ALA A 34 -3.62 -13.99 -1.47
N ALA A 35 -3.49 -13.89 -2.79
CA ALA A 35 -2.50 -14.64 -3.55
C ALA A 35 -1.07 -14.31 -3.14
N ALA A 36 -0.78 -13.06 -2.78
CA ALA A 36 0.52 -12.65 -2.23
C ALA A 36 0.92 -13.45 -0.98
N ARG A 37 -0.04 -13.95 -0.19
CA ARG A 37 0.23 -14.73 1.03
C ARG A 37 0.65 -16.17 0.77
N LEU A 38 0.46 -16.68 -0.45
CA LEU A 38 0.91 -18.03 -0.82
C LEU A 38 2.44 -18.19 -0.88
N ARG A 39 3.22 -17.11 -0.69
CA ARG A 39 4.69 -17.20 -0.50
C ARG A 39 5.05 -17.80 0.86
N THR A 40 4.26 -17.51 1.87
CA THR A 40 4.57 -17.81 3.27
C THR A 40 3.55 -18.72 3.93
N LEU A 41 2.34 -18.80 3.37
CA LEU A 41 1.24 -19.64 3.88
C LEU A 41 0.88 -20.72 2.87
N GLU A 42 0.56 -21.91 3.38
CA GLU A 42 -0.06 -22.95 2.58
C GLU A 42 -1.55 -22.62 2.32
N PRO A 43 -2.15 -23.15 1.22
CA PRO A 43 -3.52 -22.79 0.82
C PRO A 43 -4.59 -23.02 1.88
N GLU A 44 -4.38 -24.00 2.76
CA GLU A 44 -5.29 -24.36 3.85
C GLU A 44 -5.23 -23.32 4.97
N GLU A 45 -4.03 -22.83 5.31
CA GLU A 45 -3.81 -21.76 6.28
C GLU A 45 -4.41 -20.44 5.79
N LEU A 46 -4.25 -20.14 4.49
CA LEU A 46 -4.87 -19.00 3.84
C LEU A 46 -6.41 -19.07 3.94
N ALA A 47 -6.99 -20.22 3.63
CA ALA A 47 -8.45 -20.41 3.69
C ALA A 47 -8.97 -20.26 5.14
N ALA A 48 -8.27 -20.83 6.11
CA ALA A 48 -8.63 -20.72 7.52
C ALA A 48 -8.54 -19.27 8.04
N GLY A 49 -7.46 -18.55 7.70
CA GLY A 49 -7.27 -17.16 8.09
C GLY A 49 -8.35 -16.22 7.53
N LEU A 50 -8.76 -16.44 6.27
CA LEU A 50 -9.86 -15.69 5.66
C LEU A 50 -11.20 -15.95 6.36
N ASP A 51 -11.53 -17.22 6.62
CA ASP A 51 -12.78 -17.59 7.30
C ASP A 51 -12.90 -16.94 8.70
N ASP A 52 -11.82 -16.97 9.49
CA ASP A 52 -11.80 -16.34 10.81
C ASP A 52 -12.09 -14.83 10.72
N ARG A 53 -11.46 -14.14 9.77
CA ARG A 53 -11.62 -12.68 9.57
C ARG A 53 -13.01 -12.31 9.08
N PHE A 54 -13.58 -13.09 8.16
CA PHE A 54 -14.96 -12.87 7.73
C PHE A 54 -15.98 -13.12 8.85
N ARG A 55 -15.73 -14.09 9.74
CA ARG A 55 -16.56 -14.32 10.94
C ARG A 55 -16.50 -13.14 11.90
N LEU A 56 -15.33 -12.57 12.14
CA LEU A 56 -15.15 -11.39 12.99
C LEU A 56 -15.94 -10.18 12.45
N LEU A 57 -15.82 -9.88 11.16
CA LEU A 57 -16.53 -8.74 10.54
C LEU A 57 -18.04 -8.94 10.43
N SER A 58 -18.50 -10.18 10.25
CA SER A 58 -19.93 -10.52 10.25
C SER A 58 -20.60 -10.23 11.59
N ARG A 59 -19.83 -10.20 12.69
CA ARG A 59 -20.31 -9.85 14.03
C ARG A 59 -20.27 -8.34 14.30
N GLY A 60 -19.29 -7.61 13.75
CA GLY A 60 -19.01 -6.22 14.12
C GLY A 60 -19.65 -5.12 13.25
N ASP A 61 -19.71 -5.27 11.92
CA ASP A 61 -20.01 -4.13 11.03
C ASP A 61 -21.07 -4.51 9.96
N ARG A 62 -22.35 -4.30 10.28
CA ARG A 62 -23.50 -4.67 9.41
C ARG A 62 -23.94 -3.58 8.44
N THR A 63 -23.38 -2.37 8.55
CA THR A 63 -23.87 -1.17 7.83
C THR A 63 -23.20 -0.95 6.46
N LYS A 64 -22.05 -1.58 6.18
CA LYS A 64 -21.34 -1.49 4.88
C LYS A 64 -21.83 -2.53 3.87
N ALA A 65 -21.78 -2.16 2.58
CA ALA A 65 -22.08 -3.07 1.48
C ALA A 65 -21.17 -4.34 1.54
N PRO A 66 -21.70 -5.54 1.23
CA PRO A 66 -20.96 -6.80 1.36
C PRO A 66 -19.55 -6.78 0.76
N ARG A 67 -19.39 -6.26 -0.47
CA ARG A 67 -18.11 -6.17 -1.17
C ARG A 67 -17.05 -5.32 -0.46
N HIS A 68 -17.45 -4.20 0.16
CA HIS A 68 -16.53 -3.35 0.91
C HIS A 68 -16.08 -4.02 2.21
N ARG A 69 -16.94 -4.80 2.85
CA ARG A 69 -16.56 -5.61 4.02
C ARG A 69 -15.56 -6.69 3.62
N THR A 70 -15.79 -7.34 2.49
CA THR A 70 -14.89 -8.39 2.00
C THR A 70 -13.48 -7.86 1.74
N LEU A 71 -13.38 -6.75 0.99
CA LEU A 71 -12.09 -6.13 0.73
C LEU A 71 -11.42 -5.66 2.02
N ARG A 72 -12.18 -5.04 2.93
CA ARG A 72 -11.63 -4.59 4.22
C ARG A 72 -11.09 -5.76 5.05
N ALA A 73 -11.81 -6.88 5.12
CA ALA A 73 -11.37 -8.09 5.82
C ALA A 73 -9.99 -8.56 5.38
N VAL A 74 -9.80 -8.57 4.06
CA VAL A 74 -8.57 -9.06 3.44
C VAL A 74 -7.43 -8.08 3.67
N VAL A 75 -7.70 -6.77 3.59
CA VAL A 75 -6.71 -5.74 3.91
C VAL A 75 -6.32 -5.80 5.39
N GLU A 76 -7.28 -5.95 6.30
CA GLU A 76 -7.05 -6.05 7.75
C GLU A 76 -6.24 -7.29 8.12
N TRP A 77 -6.59 -8.45 7.55
CA TRP A 77 -5.77 -9.65 7.71
C TRP A 77 -4.36 -9.49 7.13
N SER A 78 -4.26 -8.86 5.95
CA SER A 78 -3.00 -8.58 5.29
C SER A 78 -2.10 -7.64 6.10
N TRP A 79 -2.72 -6.69 6.83
CA TRP A 79 -2.09 -5.75 7.74
C TRP A 79 -1.54 -6.43 9.00
N ASP A 80 -2.31 -7.36 9.56
CA ASP A 80 -1.91 -8.09 10.77
C ASP A 80 -0.68 -8.99 10.56
N LEU A 81 -0.36 -9.29 9.30
CA LEU A 81 0.83 -10.02 8.88
C LEU A 81 2.02 -9.11 8.55
N LEU A 82 1.85 -7.79 8.62
CA LEU A 82 2.96 -6.84 8.56
C LEU A 82 3.69 -6.82 9.90
N ASP A 83 5.02 -6.74 9.85
CA ASP A 83 5.83 -6.45 11.03
C ASP A 83 5.72 -4.98 11.44
N ALA A 84 6.33 -4.62 12.57
CA ALA A 84 6.23 -3.27 13.12
C ALA A 84 6.82 -2.20 12.18
N GLY A 85 7.96 -2.46 11.53
CA GLY A 85 8.60 -1.50 10.64
C GLY A 85 7.83 -1.33 9.33
N GLU A 86 7.22 -2.40 8.83
CA GLU A 86 6.34 -2.36 7.66
C GLU A 86 5.05 -1.57 7.93
N ARG A 87 4.44 -1.75 9.12
CA ARG A 87 3.24 -0.98 9.52
C ARG A 87 3.58 0.49 9.68
N GLU A 88 4.65 0.82 10.40
CA GLU A 88 5.09 2.19 10.58
C GLU A 88 5.35 2.86 9.23
N LEU A 89 6.06 2.19 8.31
CA LEU A 89 6.29 2.75 6.98
C LEU A 89 4.99 2.89 6.18
N ALA A 90 4.09 1.90 6.23
CA ALA A 90 2.81 1.96 5.53
C ALA A 90 1.92 3.11 6.05
N GLU A 91 1.87 3.34 7.36
CA GLU A 91 1.19 4.48 7.98
C GLU A 91 1.78 5.80 7.49
N ARG A 92 3.11 5.94 7.53
CA ARG A 92 3.81 7.16 7.12
C ARG A 92 3.70 7.43 5.62
N LEU A 93 3.57 6.39 4.79
CA LEU A 93 3.35 6.53 3.36
C LEU A 93 1.97 7.11 3.01
N THR A 94 1.01 7.14 3.94
CA THR A 94 -0.33 7.68 3.69
C THR A 94 -0.36 9.17 3.40
N VAL A 95 0.69 9.91 3.81
CA VAL A 95 0.88 11.33 3.50
C VAL A 95 1.08 11.58 2.00
N PHE A 96 1.55 10.56 1.26
CA PHE A 96 1.64 10.66 -0.20
C PHE A 96 0.29 10.38 -0.84
N ALA A 97 -0.26 11.36 -1.54
CA ALA A 97 -1.47 11.21 -2.35
C ALA A 97 -1.16 10.49 -3.68
N GLY A 98 0.08 10.62 -4.17
CA GLY A 98 0.54 10.04 -5.42
C GLY A 98 1.46 8.85 -5.23
N SER A 99 2.59 8.87 -5.94
CA SER A 99 3.63 7.86 -5.82
C SER A 99 4.88 8.51 -5.26
N ALA A 100 5.69 7.80 -4.51
CA ALA A 100 6.92 8.30 -3.93
C ALA A 100 8.15 7.62 -4.55
N THR A 101 9.21 8.38 -4.77
CA THR A 101 10.54 7.80 -4.98
C THR A 101 11.14 7.36 -3.65
N VAL A 102 12.08 6.40 -3.67
CA VAL A 102 12.88 6.02 -2.48
C VAL A 102 13.44 7.23 -1.73
N ARG A 103 13.98 8.22 -2.45
CA ARG A 103 14.47 9.48 -1.86
C ARG A 103 13.38 10.25 -1.11
N ALA A 104 12.18 10.33 -1.69
CA ALA A 104 11.06 11.03 -1.06
C ALA A 104 10.62 10.29 0.21
N VAL A 105 10.52 8.96 0.16
CA VAL A 105 10.20 8.13 1.33
C VAL A 105 11.25 8.33 2.43
N ARG A 106 12.54 8.27 2.08
CA ARG A 106 13.66 8.46 3.02
C ARG A 106 13.61 9.82 3.71
N GLU A 107 13.39 10.89 2.96
CA GLU A 107 13.36 12.26 3.51
C GLU A 107 12.07 12.59 4.27
N VAL A 108 10.90 12.18 3.76
CA VAL A 108 9.59 12.55 4.33
C VAL A 108 9.20 11.60 5.46
N CYS A 109 9.29 10.29 5.25
CA CYS A 109 8.99 9.31 6.29
C CYS A 109 10.13 9.21 7.30
N GLY A 110 11.31 9.81 7.07
CA GLY A 110 12.42 9.74 8.02
C GLY A 110 12.95 8.32 8.24
N THR A 111 12.70 7.42 7.29
CA THR A 111 13.16 6.03 7.30
C THR A 111 14.53 5.97 6.62
N PRO A 112 15.64 5.73 7.35
CA PRO A 112 16.98 5.83 6.79
C PRO A 112 17.17 4.91 5.59
N ASP A 113 16.86 3.62 5.66
CA ASP A 113 17.06 2.67 4.56
C ASP A 113 15.75 1.95 4.22
N PRO A 114 14.82 2.62 3.51
CA PRO A 114 13.48 2.10 3.30
C PRO A 114 13.41 1.01 2.22
N GLU A 115 14.50 0.69 1.53
CA GLU A 115 14.50 -0.22 0.37
C GLU A 115 13.95 -1.61 0.69
N GLU A 116 14.37 -2.22 1.80
CA GLU A 116 13.91 -3.54 2.22
C GLU A 116 12.43 -3.54 2.61
N LEU A 117 12.00 -2.53 3.37
CA LEU A 117 10.60 -2.37 3.76
C LEU A 117 9.70 -2.08 2.56
N LEU A 118 10.13 -1.23 1.63
CA LEU A 118 9.41 -0.94 0.39
C LEU A 118 9.31 -2.19 -0.49
N ALA A 119 10.39 -2.96 -0.63
CA ALA A 119 10.37 -4.23 -1.35
C ALA A 119 9.37 -5.20 -0.70
N SER A 120 9.43 -5.37 0.63
CA SER A 120 8.50 -6.25 1.34
C SER A 120 7.04 -5.82 1.20
N LEU A 121 6.74 -4.51 1.31
CA LEU A 121 5.39 -3.99 1.09
C LEU A 121 4.90 -4.19 -0.35
N VAL A 122 5.78 -4.12 -1.37
CA VAL A 122 5.44 -4.48 -2.76
C VAL A 122 5.15 -5.98 -2.85
N GLU A 123 5.97 -6.82 -2.25
CA GLU A 123 5.76 -8.27 -2.25
C GLU A 123 4.45 -8.70 -1.59
N LYS A 124 4.04 -7.96 -0.55
CA LYS A 124 2.79 -8.15 0.18
C LYS A 124 1.58 -7.43 -0.46
N SER A 125 1.78 -6.86 -1.66
CA SER A 125 0.78 -6.14 -2.46
C SER A 125 0.18 -4.90 -1.78
N PHE A 126 0.88 -4.31 -0.82
CA PHE A 126 0.52 -3.02 -0.22
C PHE A 126 0.91 -1.83 -1.11
N LEU A 127 1.97 -2.01 -1.91
CA LEU A 127 2.49 -1.01 -2.82
C LEU A 127 2.61 -1.58 -4.24
N GLU A 128 2.42 -0.72 -5.23
CA GLU A 128 2.82 -0.96 -6.60
C GLU A 128 4.10 -0.20 -6.92
N VAL A 129 5.00 -0.80 -7.70
CA VAL A 129 6.21 -0.14 -8.18
C VAL A 129 6.18 0.02 -9.69
N THR A 130 6.36 1.24 -10.20
CA THR A 130 6.46 1.51 -11.64
C THR A 130 7.51 2.60 -11.88
N GLY A 131 8.51 2.31 -12.72
CA GLY A 131 9.59 3.26 -13.02
C GLY A 131 10.36 3.73 -11.79
N GLY A 132 10.54 2.86 -10.78
CA GLY A 132 11.22 3.19 -9.52
C GLY A 132 10.41 4.06 -8.56
N ARG A 133 9.09 4.16 -8.76
CA ARG A 133 8.16 4.90 -7.89
C ARG A 133 7.17 3.96 -7.24
N TYR A 134 6.95 4.15 -5.95
CA TYR A 134 6.10 3.33 -5.09
C TYR A 134 4.77 4.03 -4.89
N ARG A 135 3.67 3.35 -5.15
CA ARG A 135 2.31 3.91 -5.02
C ARG A 135 1.47 2.99 -4.15
N MET A 136 0.84 3.56 -3.13
CA MET A 136 -0.17 2.84 -2.36
C MET A 136 -1.52 2.95 -3.08
N LEU A 137 -2.22 1.82 -3.23
CA LEU A 137 -3.57 1.84 -3.79
C LEU A 137 -4.53 2.58 -2.86
N GLU A 138 -5.45 3.37 -3.41
CA GLU A 138 -6.32 4.26 -2.63
C GLU A 138 -7.09 3.53 -1.51
N THR A 139 -7.56 2.32 -1.78
CA THR A 139 -8.27 1.50 -0.78
C THR A 139 -7.37 1.05 0.37
N ILE A 140 -6.09 0.76 0.08
CA ILE A 140 -5.09 0.39 1.08
C ILE A 140 -4.66 1.64 1.86
N ARG A 141 -4.47 2.76 1.14
CA ARG A 141 -4.13 4.07 1.72
C ARG A 141 -5.18 4.54 2.72
N ALA A 142 -6.46 4.46 2.36
CA ALA A 142 -7.56 4.80 3.27
C ALA A 142 -7.55 3.93 4.53
N PHE A 143 -7.30 2.62 4.40
CA PHE A 143 -7.19 1.71 5.54
C PHE A 143 -5.98 2.02 6.44
N ALA A 144 -4.81 2.22 5.84
CA ALA A 144 -3.58 2.57 6.55
C ALA A 144 -3.69 3.95 7.23
N ALA A 145 -4.40 4.90 6.62
CA ALA A 145 -4.63 6.23 7.20
C ALA A 145 -5.49 6.15 8.46
N GLU A 146 -6.43 5.20 8.56
CA GLU A 146 -7.16 4.96 9.81
C GLU A 146 -6.23 4.44 10.93
N HIS A 147 -5.17 3.69 10.59
CA HIS A 147 -4.18 3.22 11.57
C HIS A 147 -3.23 4.36 11.95
N ALA A 148 -2.73 5.10 10.95
CA ALA A 148 -1.92 6.29 11.17
C ALA A 148 -2.62 7.30 12.10
N ALA A 149 -3.93 7.52 11.95
CA ALA A 149 -4.70 8.42 12.82
C ALA A 149 -4.86 7.92 14.27
N ARG A 150 -4.65 6.62 14.52
CA ARG A 150 -4.69 6.03 15.88
C ARG A 150 -3.30 5.96 16.49
N ASP A 151 -2.31 5.63 15.69
CA ASP A 151 -0.97 5.26 16.14
C ASP A 151 0.00 6.46 16.12
N LEU A 152 -0.18 7.41 15.20
CA LEU A 152 0.49 8.71 15.24
C LEU A 152 -0.25 9.64 16.21
N ASN A 153 0.50 10.24 17.14
CA ASN A 153 0.00 11.38 17.89
C ASN A 153 -0.12 12.61 16.96
N THR A 154 -0.87 13.63 17.40
CA THR A 154 -1.09 14.86 16.63
C THR A 154 0.23 15.48 16.17
N ASP A 155 1.21 15.60 17.07
CA ASP A 155 2.52 16.17 16.74
C ASP A 155 3.27 15.38 15.66
N GLY A 156 3.18 14.05 15.68
CA GLY A 156 3.81 13.17 14.70
C GLY A 156 3.14 13.23 13.33
N ALA A 157 1.81 13.36 13.30
CA ALA A 157 1.05 13.56 12.06
C ALA A 157 1.36 14.93 11.43
N ASP A 158 1.42 15.99 12.25
CA ASP A 158 1.76 17.34 11.79
C ASP A 158 3.20 17.40 11.27
N ALA A 159 4.16 16.81 12.00
CA ALA A 159 5.56 16.73 11.55
C ALA A 159 5.73 15.97 10.22
N LEU A 160 4.92 14.92 9.99
CA LEU A 160 4.94 14.18 8.74
C LEU A 160 4.39 15.03 7.58
N CYS A 161 3.30 15.77 7.81
CA CYS A 161 2.75 16.71 6.82
C CYS A 161 3.74 17.83 6.51
N ASP A 162 4.38 18.41 7.52
CA ASP A 162 5.40 19.46 7.36
C ASP A 162 6.61 18.95 6.57
N ALA A 163 7.07 17.72 6.85
CA ALA A 163 8.16 17.09 6.12
C ALA A 163 7.82 16.87 4.64
N HIS A 164 6.58 16.44 4.35
CA HIS A 164 6.06 16.28 2.99
C HIS A 164 6.00 17.62 2.25
N ALA A 165 5.36 18.62 2.84
CA ALA A 165 5.25 19.96 2.27
C ALA A 165 6.63 20.58 2.01
N ALA A 166 7.55 20.48 2.97
CA ALA A 166 8.91 20.98 2.82
C ALA A 166 9.70 20.25 1.72
N TYR A 167 9.49 18.94 1.55
CA TYR A 167 10.12 18.18 0.47
C TYR A 167 9.65 18.65 -0.91
N PHE A 168 8.34 18.76 -1.10
CA PHE A 168 7.76 19.15 -2.40
C PHE A 168 7.98 20.64 -2.72
N LEU A 169 8.04 21.51 -1.70
CA LEU A 169 8.49 22.89 -1.87
C LEU A 169 9.93 22.95 -2.40
N ARG A 170 10.88 22.27 -1.74
CA ARG A 170 12.28 22.20 -2.21
C ARG A 170 12.40 21.58 -3.60
N LEU A 171 11.52 20.64 -3.95
CA LEU A 171 11.48 20.07 -5.29
C LEU A 171 11.04 21.12 -6.32
N ALA A 172 9.96 21.85 -6.05
CA ALA A 172 9.43 22.89 -6.92
C ALA A 172 10.43 24.04 -7.12
N GLU A 173 11.09 24.48 -6.05
CA GLU A 173 12.14 25.51 -6.10
C GLU A 173 13.34 25.07 -6.95
N ARG A 174 13.78 23.81 -6.82
CA ARG A 174 14.85 23.25 -7.66
C ARG A 174 14.44 23.13 -9.13
N ALA A 175 13.16 22.89 -9.40
CA ALA A 175 12.65 22.79 -10.76
C ALA A 175 12.57 24.17 -11.45
N GLN A 176 12.33 25.25 -10.71
CA GLN A 176 12.00 26.57 -11.25
C GLN A 176 13.02 27.11 -12.27
N PRO A 177 14.36 27.02 -12.06
CA PRO A 177 15.33 27.45 -13.07
C PRO A 177 15.33 26.54 -14.31
N GLY A 178 15.15 25.24 -14.11
CA GLY A 178 15.18 24.23 -15.18
C GLY A 178 13.96 24.27 -16.09
N LEU A 179 12.83 24.83 -15.64
CA LEU A 179 11.62 25.02 -16.44
C LEU A 179 11.74 26.13 -17.49
N ARG A 180 12.75 27.01 -17.40
CA ARG A 180 12.96 28.16 -18.29
C ARG A 180 14.11 27.98 -19.27
N GLY A 181 14.63 26.77 -19.44
CA GLY A 181 15.78 26.47 -20.31
C GLY A 181 15.77 25.06 -20.89
N GLY A 182 16.93 24.60 -21.39
CA GLY A 182 17.05 23.30 -22.07
C GLY A 182 16.71 22.06 -21.23
N GLY A 183 16.57 22.21 -19.90
CA GLY A 183 16.14 21.15 -18.97
C GLY A 183 14.62 21.04 -18.78
N GLN A 184 13.81 21.78 -19.55
CA GLN A 184 12.37 21.91 -19.29
C GLN A 184 11.61 20.58 -19.33
N LEU A 185 11.83 19.74 -20.35
CA LEU A 185 11.07 18.48 -20.52
C LEU A 185 11.30 17.48 -19.37
N PRO A 186 12.55 17.19 -18.94
CA PRO A 186 12.79 16.37 -17.75
C PRO A 186 12.12 16.91 -16.48
N TRP A 187 12.15 18.23 -16.26
CA TRP A 187 11.51 18.84 -15.08
C TRP A 187 9.98 18.78 -15.14
N LEU A 188 9.37 19.01 -16.30
CA LEU A 188 7.93 18.85 -16.47
C LEU A 188 7.49 17.40 -16.25
N ALA A 189 8.21 16.42 -16.80
CA ALA A 189 7.93 15.01 -16.58
C ALA A 189 8.03 14.64 -15.09
N ARG A 190 9.04 15.17 -14.40
CA ARG A 190 9.22 14.96 -12.95
C ARG A 190 8.06 15.56 -12.14
N LEU A 191 7.72 16.83 -12.37
CA LEU A 191 6.63 17.51 -11.66
C LEU A 191 5.26 16.89 -11.98
N ALA A 192 5.06 16.41 -13.21
CA ALA A 192 3.83 15.70 -13.57
C ALA A 192 3.68 14.37 -12.81
N ALA A 193 4.78 13.63 -12.62
CA ALA A 193 4.78 12.40 -11.82
C ALA A 193 4.54 12.64 -10.31
N ASP A 194 4.82 13.86 -9.84
CA ASP A 194 4.66 14.32 -8.46
C ASP A 194 3.39 15.18 -8.27
N ARG A 195 2.54 15.32 -9.29
CA ARG A 195 1.41 16.29 -9.30
C ARG A 195 0.44 16.10 -8.15
N ALA A 196 0.05 14.86 -7.88
CA ALA A 196 -0.90 14.55 -6.80
C ALA A 196 -0.37 14.98 -5.42
N ASP A 197 0.95 14.91 -5.22
CA ASP A 197 1.60 15.30 -3.97
C ASP A 197 1.93 16.80 -3.91
N LEU A 198 2.02 17.48 -5.06
CA LEU A 198 2.19 18.94 -5.14
C LEU A 198 0.88 19.70 -4.91
N ASP A 199 -0.25 19.06 -5.20
CA ASP A 199 -1.59 19.64 -5.06
C ASP A 199 -2.27 19.27 -3.71
N ALA A 200 -1.59 18.48 -2.86
CA ALA A 200 -2.10 17.89 -1.62
C ALA A 200 -2.23 18.89 -0.46
#